data_AF-A0AAE7RBX5-F1
#
_entry.id   AF-A0AAE7RBX5-F1
#
_cell.length_a   1.000
_cell.length_b   1.000
_cell.length_c   1.000
_cell.angle_alpha   90.00
_cell.angle_beta   90.00
_cell.angle_gamma   90.00
#
_symmetry.space_group_name_H-M   'P 1'
#
loop_
_entity.id
_entity.type
_entity.pdbx_description
1 polymer ?
#
loop_
_entity_poly.entity_id
_entity_poly.type
_entity_poly.pdbx_seq_one_letter_code
_entity_poly.pdbx_strand_id
1 'polypeptide(L)'
;MAPENDPFLQSVSQVFCGIPLPGDAAFAVIVEFYERSKPEVLASMPWVAAELCEHEGLETMLGFIEKNGGRRLYIAKDFKAFNKKISVVIKETTHERLRHFARDHSLIDIPSLWGIFLALRRVAIRHFIRKGANPGRISKDFGVTDRYIRKESKLINDGDVCN
;
A
#
# COMPACT_ATOMS: atom_id res chain seq x y z
N MET A 1 -8.50 -20.59 -15.95
CA MET A 1 -7.69 -21.32 -14.95
C MET A 1 -8.28 -21.07 -13.58
N ALA A 2 -8.37 -22.10 -12.73
CA ALA A 2 -8.69 -21.88 -11.33
C ALA A 2 -7.59 -21.00 -10.70
N PRO A 3 -7.94 -20.05 -9.79
CA PRO A 3 -6.98 -19.13 -9.15
C PRO A 3 -5.84 -19.86 -8.44
N GLU A 4 -6.04 -21.14 -8.13
CA GLU A 4 -5.07 -21.97 -7.45
C GLU A 4 -3.83 -22.32 -8.27
N ASN A 5 -3.92 -22.25 -9.59
CA ASN A 5 -2.83 -22.50 -10.52
C ASN A 5 -2.20 -21.22 -11.07
N ASP A 6 -2.56 -20.04 -10.54
CA ASP A 6 -1.94 -18.77 -10.92
C ASP A 6 -0.61 -18.59 -10.16
N PRO A 7 0.56 -18.69 -10.84
CA PRO A 7 1.86 -18.60 -10.18
C PRO A 7 2.08 -17.24 -9.52
N PHE A 8 1.51 -16.18 -10.09
CA PHE A 8 1.62 -14.83 -9.54
C PHE A 8 0.87 -14.73 -8.20
N LEU A 9 -0.34 -15.28 -8.09
CA LEU A 9 -1.07 -15.30 -6.82
C LEU A 9 -0.32 -16.09 -5.75
N GLN A 10 0.31 -17.21 -6.10
CA GLN A 10 1.14 -17.96 -5.16
C GLN A 10 2.29 -17.10 -4.63
N SER A 11 3.05 -16.42 -5.49
CA SER A 11 4.12 -15.51 -5.07
C SER A 11 3.59 -14.37 -4.18
N VAL A 12 2.44 -13.78 -4.52
CA VAL A 12 1.81 -12.71 -3.75
C VAL A 12 1.43 -13.17 -2.34
N SER A 13 0.88 -14.38 -2.16
CA SER A 13 0.55 -14.86 -0.82
C SER A 13 1.78 -15.05 0.08
N GLN A 14 2.92 -15.46 -0.49
CA GLN A 14 4.14 -15.73 0.26
C GLN A 14 4.81 -14.47 0.79
N VAL A 15 4.58 -13.32 0.15
CA VAL A 15 5.20 -12.05 0.57
C VAL A 15 4.46 -11.37 1.72
N PHE A 16 3.24 -11.80 2.09
CA PHE A 16 2.49 -11.18 3.19
C PHE A 16 2.77 -11.77 4.59
N CYS A 17 3.94 -12.39 4.78
CA CYS A 17 4.49 -12.70 6.12
C CYS A 17 5.18 -11.46 6.77
N GLY A 18 5.34 -10.37 6.02
CA GLY A 18 5.91 -9.07 6.40
C GLY A 18 5.80 -8.12 5.21
N ILE A 19 6.29 -6.87 5.28
CA ILE A 19 6.41 -6.04 4.06
C ILE A 19 7.84 -6.15 3.55
N PRO A 20 8.07 -6.75 2.37
CA PRO A 20 9.39 -6.70 1.71
C PRO A 20 9.79 -5.24 1.50
N LEU A 21 11.02 -4.90 1.87
CA LEU A 21 11.59 -3.57 1.67
C LEU A 21 12.50 -3.57 0.43
N PRO A 22 12.80 -2.39 -0.13
CA PRO A 22 13.78 -2.27 -1.21
C PRO A 22 15.10 -2.97 -0.86
N GLY A 23 15.59 -3.82 -1.77
CA GLY A 23 16.78 -4.66 -1.57
C GLY A 23 16.49 -6.12 -1.17
N ASP A 24 15.25 -6.45 -0.80
CA ASP A 24 14.81 -7.84 -0.63
C ASP A 24 14.49 -8.47 -2.01
N ALA A 25 14.85 -9.74 -2.22
CA ALA A 25 14.44 -10.50 -3.40
C ALA A 25 12.89 -10.58 -3.52
N ALA A 26 12.19 -10.62 -2.38
CA ALA A 26 10.73 -10.61 -2.32
C ALA A 26 10.10 -9.27 -2.74
N PHE A 27 10.89 -8.18 -2.80
CA PHE A 27 10.38 -6.85 -3.16
C PHE A 27 9.84 -6.81 -4.60
N ALA A 28 10.47 -7.55 -5.52
CA ALA A 28 10.04 -7.61 -6.92
C ALA A 28 8.59 -8.09 -7.07
N VAL A 29 8.14 -9.01 -6.20
CA VAL A 29 6.76 -9.51 -6.19
C VAL A 29 5.77 -8.42 -5.77
N ILE A 30 6.13 -7.57 -4.81
CA ILE A 30 5.29 -6.44 -4.38
C ILE A 30 5.21 -5.38 -5.47
N VAL A 31 6.33 -5.11 -6.17
CA VAL A 31 6.35 -4.20 -7.32
C VAL A 31 5.42 -4.72 -8.41
N GLU A 32 5.55 -5.99 -8.80
CA GLU A 32 4.67 -6.59 -9.79
C GLU A 32 3.19 -6.56 -9.36
N PHE A 33 2.92 -6.82 -8.08
CA PHE A 33 1.58 -6.72 -7.52
C PHE A 33 1.01 -5.30 -7.58
N TYR A 34 1.82 -4.31 -7.23
CA TYR A 34 1.47 -2.90 -7.34
C TYR A 34 1.13 -2.53 -8.78
N GLU A 35 1.98 -2.85 -9.75
CA GLU A 35 1.74 -2.49 -11.16
C GLU A 35 0.46 -3.10 -11.70
N ARG A 36 0.16 -4.35 -11.33
CA ARG A 36 -1.07 -5.06 -11.76
C ARG A 36 -2.34 -4.58 -11.08
N SER A 37 -2.23 -3.94 -9.91
CA SER A 37 -3.37 -3.55 -9.07
C SER A 37 -3.30 -2.08 -8.64
N LYS A 38 -2.63 -1.24 -9.45
CA LYS A 38 -2.26 0.13 -9.08
C LYS A 38 -3.45 0.96 -8.61
N PRO A 39 -4.60 0.99 -9.32
CA PRO A 39 -5.76 1.76 -8.87
C PRO A 39 -6.27 1.32 -7.49
N GLU A 40 -6.41 0.01 -7.26
CA GLU A 40 -6.91 -0.52 -6.00
C GLU A 40 -5.91 -0.32 -4.85
N VAL A 41 -4.62 -0.44 -5.13
CA VAL A 41 -3.57 -0.14 -4.15
C VAL A 41 -3.66 1.32 -3.72
N LEU A 42 -3.62 2.27 -4.66
CA LEU A 42 -3.66 3.69 -4.33
C LEU A 42 -4.94 4.08 -3.59
N ALA A 43 -6.10 3.54 -4.00
CA ALA A 43 -7.37 3.79 -3.32
C ALA A 43 -7.43 3.21 -1.89
N SER A 44 -6.63 2.19 -1.58
CA SER A 44 -6.58 1.57 -0.25
C SER A 44 -5.61 2.25 0.72
N MET A 45 -4.69 3.06 0.21
CA MET A 45 -3.60 3.64 0.98
C MET A 45 -4.03 4.89 1.75
N PRO A 46 -3.41 5.18 2.90
CA PRO A 46 -3.45 6.51 3.48
C PRO A 46 -2.97 7.54 2.45
N TRP A 47 -3.63 8.70 2.39
CA TRP A 47 -3.42 9.67 1.31
C TRP A 47 -1.95 10.06 1.10
N VAL A 48 -1.15 10.23 2.17
CA VAL A 48 0.28 10.55 2.07
C VAL A 48 1.04 9.47 1.31
N ALA A 49 0.74 8.20 1.61
CA ALA A 49 1.37 7.07 0.94
C ALA A 49 0.89 6.94 -0.51
N ALA A 50 -0.41 7.17 -0.78
CA ALA A 50 -0.93 7.20 -2.15
C ALA A 50 -0.23 8.29 -2.99
N GLU A 51 -0.10 9.49 -2.43
CA GLU A 51 0.53 10.66 -3.05
C GLU A 51 2.00 10.38 -3.39
N LEU A 52 2.77 9.88 -2.43
CA LEU A 52 4.16 9.50 -2.64
C LEU A 52 4.29 8.37 -3.65
N CYS A 53 3.46 7.33 -3.53
CA CYS A 53 3.53 6.17 -4.42
C CYS A 53 3.21 6.53 -5.86
N GLU A 54 2.22 7.40 -6.10
CA GLU A 54 1.83 7.82 -7.45
C GLU A 54 2.92 8.66 -8.14
N HIS A 55 3.59 9.54 -7.41
CA HIS A 55 4.51 10.52 -8.01
C HIS A 55 6.00 10.16 -7.92
N GLU A 56 6.37 9.35 -6.92
CA GLU A 56 7.75 8.94 -6.66
C GLU A 56 7.98 7.43 -6.81
N GLY A 57 6.90 6.65 -6.95
CA GLY A 57 6.96 5.20 -7.04
C GLY A 57 6.93 4.49 -5.68
N LEU A 58 6.66 3.19 -5.74
CA LEU A 58 6.50 2.33 -4.57
C LEU A 58 7.76 2.27 -3.69
N GLU A 59 8.94 2.18 -4.29
CA GLU A 59 10.23 2.10 -3.59
C GLU A 59 10.49 3.36 -2.76
N THR A 60 10.40 4.54 -3.38
CA THR A 60 10.59 5.83 -2.70
C THR A 60 9.58 6.03 -1.59
N MET A 61 8.32 5.66 -1.82
CA MET A 61 7.26 5.71 -0.81
C MET A 61 7.58 4.83 0.40
N LEU A 62 8.01 3.58 0.18
CA LEU A 62 8.35 2.67 1.27
C LEU A 62 9.61 3.11 2.02
N GLY A 63 10.63 3.58 1.32
CA GLY A 63 11.81 4.18 1.96
C GLY A 63 11.44 5.39 2.81
N PHE A 64 10.54 6.24 2.32
CA PHE A 64 10.05 7.39 3.08
C PHE A 64 9.34 6.97 4.36
N ILE A 65 8.45 5.98 4.28
CA ILE A 65 7.68 5.49 5.42
C ILE A 65 8.54 4.70 6.39
N GLU A 66 9.54 3.96 5.92
CA GLU A 66 10.50 3.28 6.78
C GLU A 66 11.26 4.29 7.67
N LYS A 67 11.70 5.42 7.09
CA LYS A 67 12.45 6.45 7.85
C LYS A 67 11.57 7.38 8.68
N ASN A 68 10.31 7.58 8.29
CA ASN A 68 9.46 8.65 8.83
C ASN A 68 8.13 8.17 9.42
N GLY A 69 7.81 6.88 9.37
CA GLY A 69 6.50 6.34 9.73
C GLY A 69 6.15 6.44 11.21
N GLY A 70 4.85 6.53 11.51
CA GLY A 70 4.31 6.53 12.87
C GLY A 70 4.47 7.85 13.63
N ARG A 71 4.89 8.92 12.94
CA ARG A 71 5.03 10.26 13.53
C ARG A 71 4.41 11.33 12.65
N ARG A 72 4.15 12.48 13.28
CA ARG A 72 3.73 13.70 12.57
C ARG A 72 4.96 14.44 12.03
N LEU A 73 4.89 14.85 10.77
CA LEU A 73 5.98 15.52 10.06
C LEU A 73 5.56 16.93 9.65
N TYR A 74 6.37 17.92 10.01
CA TYR A 74 6.25 19.28 9.48
C TYR A 74 6.85 19.40 8.09
N ILE A 75 6.07 19.92 7.15
CA ILE A 75 6.46 20.25 5.78
C ILE A 75 6.93 21.70 5.74
N ALA A 76 8.25 21.89 5.68
CA ALA A 76 8.85 23.20 5.53
C ALA A 76 8.45 23.84 4.20
N LYS A 77 8.26 25.16 4.17
CA LYS A 77 8.03 25.91 2.93
C LYS A 77 9.22 25.79 1.96
N ASP A 78 10.42 25.76 2.52
CA ASP A 78 11.67 25.54 1.76
C ASP A 78 11.83 24.05 1.43
N PHE A 79 11.79 23.75 0.13
CA PHE A 79 11.98 22.40 -0.41
C PHE A 79 13.32 21.78 -0.01
N LYS A 80 14.43 22.54 -0.04
CA LYS A 80 15.77 21.99 0.28
C LYS A 80 15.87 21.62 1.75
N ALA A 81 15.32 22.45 2.63
CA ALA A 81 15.24 22.16 4.06
C ALA A 81 14.38 20.92 4.34
N PHE A 82 13.25 20.77 3.63
CA PHE A 82 12.40 19.59 3.75
C PHE A 82 13.10 18.32 3.28
N ASN A 83 13.68 18.34 2.08
CA ASN A 83 14.33 17.19 1.46
C ASN A 83 15.51 16.68 2.31
N LYS A 84 16.27 17.59 2.94
CA LYS A 84 17.34 17.24 3.88
C LYS A 84 16.84 16.53 5.14
N LYS A 85 15.60 16.80 5.57
CA LYS A 85 15.03 16.28 6.83
C LYS A 85 14.45 14.87 6.68
N ILE A 86 13.88 14.55 5.52
CA ILE A 86 13.11 13.31 5.31
C ILE A 86 13.98 12.11 4.91
N SER A 87 15.28 12.34 4.65
CA SER A 87 16.27 11.31 4.30
C SER A 87 15.94 10.48 3.06
N VAL A 88 15.03 10.98 2.22
CA VAL A 88 14.61 10.40 0.94
C VAL A 88 14.46 11.53 -0.04
N VAL A 89 14.93 11.32 -1.27
CA VAL A 89 14.83 12.33 -2.33
C VAL A 89 13.43 12.25 -2.94
N ILE A 90 12.69 13.35 -2.90
CA ILE A 90 11.43 13.52 -3.62
C ILE A 90 11.52 14.71 -4.58
N LYS A 91 10.63 14.77 -5.56
CA LYS A 91 10.51 15.90 -6.48
C LYS A 91 9.86 17.10 -5.77
N GLU A 92 10.19 18.29 -6.26
CA GLU A 92 9.59 19.55 -5.77
C GLU A 92 8.07 19.56 -5.99
N THR A 93 7.58 19.01 -7.10
CA THR A 93 6.14 18.84 -7.36
C THR A 93 5.42 18.02 -6.29
N THR A 94 6.07 16.97 -5.78
CA THR A 94 5.49 16.13 -4.72
C THR A 94 5.50 16.85 -3.39
N HIS A 95 6.56 17.60 -3.10
CA HIS A 95 6.61 18.48 -1.92
C HIS A 95 5.49 19.52 -1.93
N GLU A 96 5.23 20.17 -3.07
CA GLU A 96 4.12 21.11 -3.23
C GLU A 96 2.76 20.47 -2.98
N ARG A 97 2.54 19.26 -3.48
CA ARG A 97 1.29 18.51 -3.30
C ARG A 97 1.08 18.10 -1.85
N LEU A 98 2.12 17.56 -1.20
CA LEU A 98 2.06 17.25 0.23
C LEU A 98 1.73 18.50 1.05
N ARG A 99 2.34 19.65 0.72
CA ARG A 99 2.07 20.92 1.39
C ARG A 99 0.64 21.42 1.14
N HIS A 100 0.12 21.27 -0.08
CA HIS A 100 -1.24 21.64 -0.44
C HIS A 100 -2.27 20.86 0.37
N PHE A 101 -2.07 19.55 0.55
CA PHE A 101 -3.01 18.68 1.26
C PHE A 101 -2.81 18.64 2.79
N ALA A 102 -1.70 19.14 3.32
CA ALA A 102 -1.38 19.11 4.75
C ALA A 102 -2.27 19.96 5.69
N ARG A 103 -3.27 20.68 5.16
CA ARG A 103 -4.16 21.60 5.91
C ARG A 103 -3.39 22.62 6.77
N ASP A 104 -4.10 23.35 7.64
CA ASP A 104 -3.75 24.66 8.21
C ASP A 104 -2.41 24.78 8.97
N HIS A 105 -1.70 23.68 9.24
CA HIS A 105 -0.44 23.70 10.00
C HIS A 105 0.77 23.14 9.25
N SER A 106 0.62 22.78 7.96
CA SER A 106 1.71 22.12 7.20
C SER A 106 2.25 20.88 7.91
N LEU A 107 1.38 20.17 8.64
CA LEU A 107 1.71 18.96 9.39
C LEU A 107 0.97 17.80 8.75
N ILE A 108 1.68 16.70 8.50
CA ILE A 108 1.11 15.47 7.97
C ILE A 108 1.39 14.32 8.93
N ASP A 109 0.41 13.45 9.11
CA ASP A 109 0.57 12.21 9.87
C ASP A 109 1.11 11.13 8.94
N ILE A 110 2.33 10.66 9.19
CA ILE A 110 2.96 9.63 8.35
C ILE A 110 2.47 8.26 8.83
N PRO A 111 1.83 7.46 7.94
CA PRO A 111 1.41 6.12 8.31
C PRO A 111 2.61 5.25 8.71
N SER A 112 2.39 4.24 9.55
CA SER A 112 3.43 3.26 9.86
C SER A 112 3.57 2.24 8.72
N LEU A 113 4.74 1.59 8.63
CA LEU A 113 4.94 0.46 7.71
C LEU A 113 3.88 -0.64 7.90
N TRP A 114 3.47 -0.89 9.14
CA TRP A 114 2.40 -1.84 9.43
C TRP A 114 1.06 -1.42 8.82
N GLY A 115 0.73 -0.13 8.87
CA GLY A 115 -0.48 0.40 8.22
C GLY A 115 -0.47 0.19 6.71
N ILE A 116 0.69 0.41 6.07
CA ILE A 116 0.88 0.17 4.63
C ILE A 116 0.78 -1.31 4.28
N PHE A 117 1.42 -2.16 5.08
CA PHE A 117 1.34 -3.61 4.95
C PHE A 117 -0.12 -4.10 5.02
N LEU A 118 -0.91 -3.61 5.98
CA LEU A 118 -2.32 -3.98 6.10
C LEU A 118 -3.15 -3.51 4.89
N ALA A 119 -2.86 -2.33 4.33
CA ALA A 119 -3.53 -1.84 3.13
C ALA A 119 -3.25 -2.73 1.91
N LEU A 120 -1.97 -3.01 1.63
CA LEU A 120 -1.56 -3.92 0.54
C LEU A 120 -2.15 -5.31 0.70
N ARG A 121 -2.07 -5.87 1.92
CA ARG A 121 -2.59 -7.21 2.24
C ARG A 121 -4.09 -7.28 2.00
N ARG A 122 -4.84 -6.23 2.35
CA ARG A 122 -6.28 -6.16 2.07
C ARG A 122 -6.54 -6.20 0.56
N VAL A 123 -5.81 -5.43 -0.25
CA VAL A 123 -5.98 -5.44 -1.71
C VAL A 123 -5.69 -6.82 -2.28
N ALA A 124 -4.63 -7.49 -1.82
CA ALA A 124 -4.30 -8.84 -2.23
C ALA A 124 -5.42 -9.84 -1.88
N ILE A 125 -5.93 -9.81 -0.64
CA ILE A 125 -7.05 -10.65 -0.22
C ILE A 125 -8.28 -10.43 -1.11
N ARG A 126 -8.63 -9.17 -1.40
CA ARG A 126 -9.76 -8.84 -2.30
C ARG A 126 -9.54 -9.38 -3.71
N HIS A 127 -8.31 -9.36 -4.21
CA HIS A 127 -7.97 -9.96 -5.50
C HIS A 127 -8.23 -11.46 -5.51
N PHE A 128 -7.81 -12.18 -4.46
CA PHE A 128 -8.08 -13.62 -4.32
C PHE A 128 -9.58 -13.92 -4.24
N ILE A 129 -10.35 -13.12 -3.49
CA ILE A 129 -11.81 -13.27 -3.39
C ILE A 129 -12.45 -13.10 -4.76
N ARG A 130 -12.10 -12.05 -5.51
CA ARG A 130 -12.66 -11.78 -6.86
C ARG A 130 -12.34 -12.88 -7.87
N LYS A 131 -11.20 -13.55 -7.72
CA LYS A 131 -10.83 -14.69 -8.56
C LYS A 131 -11.50 -16.00 -8.13
N GLY A 132 -12.36 -15.99 -7.10
CA GLY A 132 -13.07 -17.16 -6.62
C GLY A 132 -12.21 -18.13 -5.82
N ALA A 133 -11.12 -17.67 -5.19
CA ALA A 133 -10.27 -18.53 -4.38
C ALA A 133 -11.03 -19.07 -3.16
N ASN A 134 -10.72 -20.31 -2.76
CA ASN A 134 -11.34 -20.95 -1.61
C ASN A 134 -11.05 -20.16 -0.31
N PRO A 135 -12.07 -19.85 0.53
CA PRO A 135 -11.87 -19.11 1.78
C PRO A 135 -10.86 -19.74 2.73
N GLY A 136 -10.82 -21.07 2.87
CA GLY A 136 -9.88 -21.77 3.73
C GLY A 136 -8.41 -21.56 3.30
N ARG A 137 -8.17 -21.44 1.99
CA ARG A 137 -6.84 -21.09 1.47
C ARG A 137 -6.48 -19.65 1.79
N ILE A 138 -7.40 -18.70 1.57
CA ILE A 138 -7.16 -17.28 1.92
C ILE A 138 -6.86 -17.15 3.42
N SER A 139 -7.62 -17.84 4.26
CA SER A 139 -7.40 -17.87 5.72
C SER A 139 -6.00 -18.38 6.07
N LYS A 140 -5.54 -19.45 5.41
CA LYS A 140 -4.20 -20.03 5.61
C LYS A 140 -3.09 -19.10 5.11
N ASP A 141 -3.19 -18.67 3.85
CA ASP A 141 -2.14 -17.93 3.14
C ASP A 141 -1.95 -16.53 3.72
N PHE A 142 -3.04 -15.89 4.11
CA PHE A 142 -3.00 -14.53 4.66
C PHE A 142 -3.18 -14.49 6.16
N GLY A 143 -3.41 -15.59 6.89
CA GLY A 143 -3.62 -15.54 8.34
C GLY A 143 -4.81 -14.66 8.76
N VAL A 144 -5.95 -14.81 8.07
CA VAL A 144 -7.21 -14.10 8.38
C VAL A 144 -8.32 -15.08 8.76
N THR A 145 -9.38 -14.57 9.37
CA THR A 145 -10.54 -15.40 9.75
C THR A 145 -11.59 -15.43 8.64
N ASP A 146 -12.42 -16.49 8.60
CA ASP A 146 -13.56 -16.57 7.68
C ASP A 146 -14.56 -15.43 7.88
N ARG A 147 -14.66 -14.87 9.09
CA ARG A 147 -15.46 -13.66 9.36
C ARG A 147 -14.92 -12.45 8.61
N TYR A 148 -13.60 -12.28 8.58
CA TYR A 148 -12.95 -11.21 7.82
C TYR A 148 -13.19 -11.38 6.32
N ILE A 149 -12.99 -12.60 5.80
CA ILE A 149 -13.20 -12.89 4.37
C ILE A 149 -14.64 -12.58 3.95
N ARG A 150 -15.65 -13.07 4.69
CA ARG A 150 -17.06 -12.79 4.40
C ARG A 150 -17.39 -11.30 4.41
N LYS A 151 -16.79 -10.53 5.34
CA LYS A 151 -16.96 -9.08 5.39
C LYS A 151 -16.38 -8.42 4.14
N GLU A 152 -15.16 -8.77 3.73
CA GLU A 152 -14.54 -8.20 2.53
C GLU A 152 -15.29 -8.63 1.25
N SER A 153 -15.75 -9.89 1.14
CA SER A 153 -16.60 -10.35 0.03
C SER A 153 -17.88 -9.52 -0.11
N LYS A 154 -18.55 -9.21 1.01
CA LYS A 154 -19.72 -8.35 1.00
C LYS A 154 -19.39 -6.94 0.52
N LEU A 155 -18.30 -6.34 1.01
CA LEU A 155 -17.87 -4.99 0.61
C LEU A 155 -17.49 -4.89 -0.87
N ILE A 156 -16.93 -5.96 -1.45
CA ILE A 156 -16.64 -6.03 -2.88
C ILE A 156 -17.96 -6.01 -3.66
N ASN A 157 -18.90 -6.89 -3.30
CA ASN A 157 -20.20 -6.97 -3.98
C ASN A 157 -21.00 -5.67 -3.86
N ASP A 158 -21.02 -5.04 -2.68
CA ASP A 158 -21.72 -3.78 -2.43
C ASP A 158 -21.07 -2.61 -3.22
N GLY A 159 -19.76 -2.66 -3.45
CA GLY A 159 -19.02 -1.66 -4.22
C GLY A 159 -19.13 -1.83 -5.74
N ASP A 160 -19.28 -3.07 -6.22
CA ASP A 160 -19.49 -3.38 -7.64
C ASP A 160 -20.93 -3.03 -8.10
N VAL A 161 -21.90 -2.92 -7.18
CA VAL A 161 -23.29 -2.50 -7.47
C VAL A 161 -23.40 -0.97 -7.67
N CYS A 162 -22.38 -0.20 -7.28
CA CYS A 162 -22.37 1.26 -7.37
C CYS A 162 -21.51 1.81 -8.52
N ASN A 163 -20.96 0.96 -9.39
CA ASN A 163 -20.22 1.34 -10.61
C ASN A 163 -20.96 0.93 -11.87
#